data_AF-F4XV85-F1
#
_entry.id   AF-F4XV85-F1
#
_cell.length_a   1.000
_cell.length_b   1.000
_cell.length_c   1.000
_cell.angle_alpha   90.00
_cell.angle_beta   90.00
_cell.angle_gamma   90.00
#
_symmetry.space_group_name_H-M   'P 1'
#
loop_
_entity.id
_entity.type
_entity.pdbx_description
1 polymer ?
#
loop_
_entity_poly.entity_id
_entity_poly.type
_entity_poly.pdbx_seq_one_letter_code
_entity_poly.pdbx_strand_id
1 'polypeptide(L)' 'MTGQDLHQLLLNKWGRSYDIQIRRTQGKIFVQIMWKYLEQQSFPLSEAEYLEHLDTVANYIRSWGGASQLQQFINQHP' A
#
# COMPACT_ATOMS: atom_id res chain seq x y z
N MET A 1 -7.02 9.01 -3.49
CA MET A 1 -5.89 8.10 -3.29
C MET A 1 -5.68 7.24 -4.53
N THR A 2 -4.78 7.68 -5.39
CA THR A 2 -4.23 6.93 -6.53
C THR A 2 -3.11 5.98 -6.07
N GLY A 3 -2.57 5.14 -6.96
CA GLY A 3 -1.35 4.39 -6.67
C GLY A 3 -0.18 5.29 -6.28
N GLN A 4 -0.05 6.46 -6.92
CA GLN A 4 0.97 7.45 -6.59
C GLN A 4 0.78 8.04 -5.18
N ASP A 5 -0.45 8.37 -4.80
CA ASP A 5 -0.74 8.85 -3.44
C ASP A 5 -0.36 7.80 -2.39
N LEU A 6 -0.61 6.53 -2.69
CA LEU A 6 -0.27 5.40 -1.83
C LEU A 6 1.25 5.23 -1.74
N HIS A 7 1.97 5.27 -2.87
CA HIS A 7 3.44 5.23 -2.88
C HIS A 7 4.04 6.31 -2.00
N GLN A 8 3.61 7.55 -2.19
CA GLN A 8 4.10 8.69 -1.41
C GLN A 8 3.76 8.57 0.07
N LEU A 9 2.58 8.04 0.42
CA LEU A 9 2.22 7.78 1.81
C LEU A 9 3.18 6.80 2.49
N LEU A 10 3.51 5.68 1.84
CA LEU A 10 4.44 4.68 2.37
C LEU A 10 5.86 5.26 2.46
N LEU A 11 6.30 5.95 1.41
CA LEU A 11 7.63 6.56 1.33
C LEU A 11 7.82 7.65 2.40
N ASN A 12 6.83 8.53 2.59
CA ASN A 12 6.90 9.58 3.60
C ASN A 12 6.90 9.01 5.02
N LYS A 13 6.18 7.90 5.24
CA LYS A 13 6.08 7.30 6.56
C LYS A 13 7.36 6.58 6.98
N TRP A 14 7.92 5.75 6.09
CA TRP A 14 9.01 4.83 6.46
C TRP A 14 10.29 4.99 5.62
N GLY A 15 10.33 5.95 4.70
CA GLY A 15 11.49 6.20 3.84
C GLY A 15 11.76 5.10 2.81
N ARG A 16 10.81 4.19 2.58
CA ARG A 16 10.92 3.05 1.68
C ARG A 16 9.61 2.75 0.96
N SER A 17 9.72 2.19 -0.24
CA SER A 17 8.60 1.84 -1.10
C SER A 17 8.10 0.43 -0.77
N TYR A 18 7.50 0.28 0.41
CA TYR A 18 6.97 -1.02 0.88
C TYR A 18 5.90 -1.58 -0.05
N ASP A 19 5.87 -2.92 -0.14
CA ASP A 19 4.73 -3.65 -0.71
C ASP A 19 3.52 -3.57 0.24
N ILE A 20 2.35 -3.67 -0.34
CA ILE A 20 1.07 -3.60 0.34
C ILE A 20 0.13 -4.63 -0.24
N GLN A 21 -0.55 -5.37 0.63
CA GLN A 21 -1.44 -6.46 0.24
C GLN A 21 -2.81 -6.27 0.86
N ILE A 22 -3.83 -6.67 0.11
CA ILE A 22 -5.20 -6.75 0.61
C ILE A 22 -5.52 -8.19 0.92
N ARG A 23 -5.97 -8.44 2.14
CA ARG A 23 -6.46 -9.75 2.56
C ARG A 23 -7.90 -9.67 3.01
N ARG A 24 -8.73 -10.59 2.52
CA ARG A 24 -10.12 -10.76 2.97
C ARG A 24 -10.22 -11.99 3.87
N THR A 25 -10.75 -11.83 5.07
CA THR A 25 -11.01 -12.95 5.98
C THR A 25 -12.14 -12.62 6.94
N GLN A 26 -12.99 -13.60 7.25
CA GLN A 26 -14.13 -13.47 8.17
C GLN A 26 -15.05 -12.26 7.86
N GLY A 27 -15.30 -11.99 6.58
CA GLY A 27 -16.13 -10.87 6.14
C GLY A 27 -15.48 -9.48 6.30
N LYS A 28 -14.21 -9.42 6.71
CA LYS A 28 -13.44 -8.18 6.88
C LYS A 28 -12.35 -8.07 5.84
N ILE A 29 -11.98 -6.83 5.52
CA ILE A 29 -10.88 -6.48 4.65
C ILE A 29 -9.75 -5.93 5.50
N PHE A 30 -8.55 -6.45 5.29
CA PHE A 30 -7.33 -6.01 5.93
C PHE A 30 -6.37 -5.50 4.88
N VAL A 31 -5.72 -4.38 5.19
CA VAL A 31 -4.60 -3.85 4.42
C VAL A 31 -3.34 -4.17 5.21
N GLN A 32 -2.41 -4.88 4.59
CA GLN A 32 -1.18 -5.34 5.23
C GLN A 32 -0.01 -4.63 4.56
N ILE A 33 0.76 -3.87 5.34
CA ILE A 33 2.04 -3.35 4.91
C ILE A 33 3.05 -4.49 5.06
N MET A 34 3.66 -4.87 3.95
CA MET A 34 4.61 -5.97 3.92
C MET A 34 5.99 -5.48 4.35
N TRP A 35 6.85 -6.40 4.79
CA TRP A 35 8.23 -6.07 5.15
C TRP A 35 9.14 -5.89 3.93
N LYS A 36 8.70 -6.36 2.75
CA LYS A 36 9.43 -6.22 1.49
C LYS A 36 9.19 -4.84 0.89
N TYR A 37 10.21 -4.26 0.29
CA TYR A 37 10.14 -2.95 -0.36
C TYR A 37 10.95 -2.93 -1.66
N LEU A 38 10.55 -2.06 -2.60
CA LEU A 38 11.09 -2.00 -3.97
C LEU A 38 12.61 -1.89 -4.00
N GLU A 39 13.21 -1.17 -3.06
CA GLU A 39 14.66 -0.93 -3.03
C GLU A 39 15.49 -2.17 -2.62
N GLN A 40 14.84 -3.29 -2.25
CA GLN A 40 15.55 -4.56 -1.99
C GLN A 40 15.92 -5.25 -3.31
N GLN A 41 17.16 -5.73 -3.41
CA GLN A 41 17.61 -6.48 -4.60
C GLN A 41 16.75 -7.72 -4.92
N SER A 42 16.16 -8.34 -3.91
CA SER A 42 15.30 -9.52 -4.04
C SER A 42 13.80 -9.20 -4.10
N PHE A 43 13.44 -7.93 -4.32
CA PHE A 43 12.04 -7.56 -4.49
C PHE A 43 11.47 -8.23 -5.76
N PRO A 44 10.27 -8.82 -5.70
CA PRO A 44 9.78 -9.69 -6.77
C PRO A 44 9.19 -8.94 -7.97
N LEU A 45 8.99 -7.63 -7.88
CA LEU A 45 8.41 -6.80 -8.93
C LEU A 45 9.43 -5.79 -9.45
N SER A 46 9.35 -5.45 -10.72
CA SER A 46 9.97 -4.25 -11.26
C SER A 46 9.28 -2.98 -10.73
N GLU A 47 9.89 -1.81 -10.94
CA GLU A 47 9.31 -0.52 -10.56
C GLU A 47 7.95 -0.27 -11.23
N ALA A 48 7.82 -0.60 -12.52
CA ALA A 48 6.57 -0.42 -13.25
C ALA A 48 5.46 -1.34 -12.71
N GLU A 49 5.76 -2.62 -12.48
CA GLU A 49 4.82 -3.59 -11.90
C GLU A 49 4.43 -3.21 -10.47
N TYR A 50 5.37 -2.66 -9.69
CA TYR A 50 5.10 -2.14 -8.35
C TYR A 50 4.10 -1.00 -8.39
N LEU A 51 4.29 -0.01 -9.28
CA LEU A 51 3.37 1.12 -9.40
C LEU A 51 1.97 0.69 -9.88
N GLU A 52 1.88 -0.25 -10.82
CA GLU A 52 0.61 -0.83 -11.27
C GLU A 52 -0.10 -1.61 -10.15
N HIS A 53 0.66 -2.37 -9.36
CA HIS A 53 0.17 -3.05 -8.18
C HIS A 53 -0.38 -2.06 -7.14
N LEU A 54 0.36 -0.98 -6.85
CA LEU A 54 -0.12 0.07 -5.96
C LEU A 54 -1.39 0.73 -6.45
N ASP A 55 -1.52 1.00 -7.75
CA ASP A 55 -2.74 1.58 -8.29
C ASP A 55 -3.92 0.62 -8.14
N THR A 56 -3.71 -0.66 -8.41
CA THR A 56 -4.72 -1.72 -8.19
C THR A 56 -5.18 -1.76 -6.73
N VAL A 57 -4.24 -1.75 -5.77
CA VAL A 57 -4.55 -1.74 -4.34
C VAL A 57 -5.28 -0.45 -3.94
N ALA A 58 -4.82 0.71 -4.41
CA ALA A 58 -5.47 1.98 -4.16
C ALA A 58 -6.90 2.03 -4.72
N ASN A 59 -7.12 1.49 -5.92
CA ASN A 59 -8.43 1.37 -6.55
C ASN A 59 -9.40 0.56 -5.68
N TYR A 60 -8.94 -0.58 -5.15
CA TYR A 60 -9.73 -1.38 -4.22
C TYR A 60 -10.06 -0.63 -2.92
N ILE A 61 -9.06 -0.02 -2.28
CA ILE A 61 -9.26 0.76 -1.05
C ILE A 61 -10.26 1.90 -1.28
N ARG A 62 -10.16 2.61 -2.41
CA ARG A 62 -11.14 3.64 -2.79
C ARG A 62 -12.54 3.06 -2.99
N SER A 63 -12.67 1.93 -3.68
CA SER A 63 -13.97 1.29 -3.94
C SER A 63 -14.72 0.89 -2.68
N TRP A 64 -13.99 0.62 -1.58
CA TRP A 64 -14.58 0.30 -0.27
C TRP A 64 -14.70 1.52 0.66
N GLY A 65 -14.37 2.73 0.18
CA GLY A 65 -14.39 3.94 1.00
C GLY A 65 -13.31 4.02 2.08
N GLY A 66 -12.29 3.16 2.02
CA GLY A 66 -11.26 3.02 3.08
C GLY A 66 -10.07 3.98 2.96
N ALA A 67 -10.02 4.84 1.95
CA ALA A 67 -8.85 5.66 1.67
C ALA A 67 -8.46 6.60 2.83
N SER A 68 -9.43 7.32 3.39
CA SER A 68 -9.19 8.21 4.54
C SER A 68 -8.76 7.44 5.78
N GLN A 69 -9.37 6.27 6.02
CA GLN A 69 -9.02 5.41 7.16
C GLN A 69 -7.57 4.93 7.07
N LEU A 70 -7.12 4.48 5.88
CA LEU A 70 -5.73 4.05 5.70
C LEU A 70 -4.74 5.20 5.92
N GLN A 71 -5.01 6.36 5.32
CA GLN A 71 -4.15 7.55 5.49
C GLN A 71 -4.03 7.96 6.96
N GLN A 72 -5.16 8.02 7.68
CA GLN A 72 -5.16 8.32 9.11
C GLN A 72 -4.38 7.27 9.90
N PHE A 73 -4.62 5.98 9.64
CA PHE A 73 -3.94 4.89 10.34
C PHE A 73 -2.42 4.99 10.20
N ILE A 74 -1.91 5.10 8.96
CA ILE A 74 -0.47 5.18 8.67
C ILE A 74 0.16 6.43 9.32
N ASN A 75 -0.51 7.58 9.25
CA ASN A 75 0.01 8.81 9.82
C ASN A 75 0.02 8.80 11.36
N GLN A 76 -0.93 8.11 12.00
CA GLN A 76 -1.09 8.13 13.46
C GLN A 76 -0.34 7.01 14.20
N HIS A 77 0.00 5.92 13.53
CA HIS A 77 0.58 4.73 14.17
C HIS A 77 2.02 4.51 13.70
N PRO A 78 2.97 4.16 14.58
CA PRO A 78 4.38 3.96 14.23
C PRO A 78 4.60 2.87 13.17
#